data_AF-L5N0Z8-F1
#
_entry.id   AF-L5N0Z8-F1
#
_cell.length_a   1.000
_cell.length_b   1.000
_cell.length_c   1.000
_cell.angle_alpha   90.00
_cell.angle_beta   90.00
_cell.angle_gamma   90.00
#
_symmetry.space_group_name_H-M   'P 1'
#
loop_
_entity.id
_entity.type
_entity.pdbx_description
1 polymer ?
#
loop_
_entity_poly.entity_id
_entity_poly.type
_entity_poly.pdbx_seq_one_letter_code
_entity_poly.pdbx_strand_id
1 'polypeptide(L)'
;MTDLEPLSPEEGVTRFLRHREPSVRASTLQNSRTRLNHFLDWCDEVGIENLNDLSGRDLADFVAWRRGDIAPITLQKQLSTVRAALGFWADIEGVEEGLRERVHAPELPDGAEARDIHLSADRAESILDYLDRYQYASREHVIMALLWRTGMRRGALRALDVGDLHADDHAVELVHRPETDTALKNGT
;
A
#
# COMPACT_ATOMS: atom_id res chain seq x y z
N MET A 1 28.13 13.00 -21.78
CA MET A 1 27.36 13.98 -20.99
C MET A 1 25.95 13.47 -21.02
N THR A 2 25.40 13.11 -19.88
CA THR A 2 23.99 12.76 -19.73
C THR A 2 23.20 14.04 -20.02
N ASP A 3 22.36 14.01 -21.04
CA ASP A 3 21.58 15.15 -21.51
C ASP A 3 20.32 15.25 -20.63
N LEU A 4 20.52 15.63 -19.36
CA LEU A 4 19.43 15.70 -18.38
C LEU A 4 18.66 17.01 -18.51
N GLU A 5 17.34 16.91 -18.49
CA GLU A 5 16.41 18.04 -18.51
C GLU A 5 16.07 18.46 -17.07
N PRO A 6 16.19 19.75 -16.69
CA PRO A 6 15.91 20.19 -15.32
C PRO A 6 14.52 19.80 -14.83
N LEU A 7 14.47 19.20 -13.64
CA LEU A 7 13.21 18.71 -13.04
C LEU A 7 13.24 18.89 -11.52
N SER A 8 12.36 19.75 -10.98
CA SER A 8 12.24 19.87 -9.53
C SER A 8 11.63 18.61 -8.92
N PRO A 9 11.90 18.29 -7.64
CA PRO A 9 11.31 17.14 -6.97
C PRO A 9 9.78 17.13 -7.01
N GLU A 10 9.11 18.27 -6.78
CA GLU A 10 7.65 18.39 -6.76
C GLU A 10 7.04 18.13 -8.14
N GLU A 11 7.65 18.70 -9.18
CA GLU A 11 7.23 18.47 -10.56
C GLU A 11 7.47 17.01 -10.96
N GLY A 12 8.61 16.44 -10.57
CA GLY A 12 8.92 15.02 -10.79
C GLY A 12 7.88 14.11 -10.14
N VAL A 13 7.54 14.34 -8.87
CA VAL A 13 6.49 13.59 -8.16
C VAL A 13 5.14 13.74 -8.85
N THR A 14 4.78 14.96 -9.26
CA THR A 14 3.53 15.23 -9.98
C THR A 14 3.44 14.45 -11.29
N ARG A 15 4.52 14.47 -12.09
CA ARG A 15 4.60 13.71 -13.35
C ARG A 15 4.50 12.21 -13.14
N PHE A 16 5.20 11.68 -12.14
CA PHE A 16 5.17 10.25 -11.82
C PHE A 16 3.77 9.80 -11.38
N LEU A 17 3.10 10.58 -10.52
CA LEU A 17 1.75 10.26 -10.07
C LEU A 17 0.75 10.29 -11.23
N ARG A 18 0.86 11.29 -12.13
CA ARG A 18 0.03 11.36 -13.35
C ARG A 18 0.29 10.18 -14.29
N HIS A 19 1.53 9.74 -14.43
CA HIS A 19 1.87 8.55 -15.21
C HIS A 19 1.26 7.27 -14.61
N ARG A 20 1.25 7.14 -13.28
CA ARG A 20 0.68 5.98 -12.59
C ARG A 20 -0.85 5.95 -12.57
N GLU A 21 -1.50 7.09 -12.48
CA GLU A 21 -2.95 7.22 -12.23
C GLU A 21 -3.83 6.29 -13.11
N PRO A 22 -3.64 6.19 -14.44
CA PRO A 22 -4.48 5.33 -15.28
C PRO A 22 -4.29 3.83 -15.04
N SER A 23 -3.17 3.41 -14.44
CA SER A 23 -2.76 2.02 -14.33
C SER A 23 -2.91 1.41 -12.93
N VAL A 24 -3.31 2.22 -11.95
CA VAL A 24 -3.39 1.79 -10.54
C VAL A 24 -4.69 2.24 -9.89
N ARG A 25 -5.12 1.48 -8.87
CA ARG A 25 -6.26 1.87 -8.04
C ARG A 25 -5.97 3.18 -7.29
N ALA A 26 -7.02 3.97 -7.03
CA ALA A 26 -6.93 5.22 -6.27
C ALA A 26 -6.20 5.07 -4.92
N SER A 27 -6.43 3.97 -4.20
CA SER A 27 -5.73 3.69 -2.94
C SER A 27 -4.22 3.43 -3.11
N THR A 28 -3.82 2.78 -4.21
CA THR A 28 -2.41 2.59 -4.57
C THR A 28 -1.76 3.92 -4.96
N LEU A 29 -2.48 4.79 -5.67
CA LEU A 29 -2.02 6.13 -6.02
C LEU A 29 -1.82 6.98 -4.76
N GLN A 30 -2.79 6.99 -3.83
CA GLN A 30 -2.69 7.71 -2.57
C GLN A 30 -1.54 7.22 -1.69
N ASN A 31 -1.31 5.90 -1.65
CA ASN A 31 -0.13 5.33 -0.98
C ASN A 31 1.17 5.82 -1.63
N SER A 32 1.23 5.89 -2.95
CA SER A 32 2.42 6.37 -3.67
C SER A 32 2.69 7.84 -3.34
N ARG A 33 1.65 8.68 -3.37
CA ARG A 33 1.72 10.10 -2.97
C ARG A 33 2.24 10.26 -1.55
N THR A 34 1.66 9.55 -0.59
CA THR A 34 2.08 9.63 0.83
C THR A 34 3.55 9.27 1.00
N ARG A 35 4.03 8.24 0.29
CA ARG A 35 5.42 7.80 0.38
C ARG A 35 6.39 8.78 -0.28
N LEU A 36 5.99 9.39 -1.40
CA LEU A 36 6.80 10.39 -2.11
C LEU A 36 6.81 11.74 -1.39
N ASN A 37 5.78 12.09 -0.62
CA ASN A 37 5.83 13.30 0.22
C ASN A 37 7.01 13.24 1.20
N HIS A 38 7.31 12.09 1.80
CA HIS A 38 8.49 11.97 2.65
C HIS A 38 9.82 12.15 1.90
N PHE A 39 9.84 11.86 0.60
CA PHE A 39 11.01 12.15 -0.24
C PHE A 39 11.10 13.65 -0.52
N LEU A 40 9.98 14.33 -0.78
CA LEU A 40 9.93 15.79 -0.93
C LEU A 40 10.35 16.50 0.36
N ASP A 41 9.82 16.07 1.52
CA ASP A 41 10.17 16.61 2.83
C ASP A 41 11.69 16.55 3.06
N TRP A 42 12.31 15.43 2.68
CA TRP A 42 13.76 15.27 2.77
C TRP A 42 14.51 16.16 1.77
N CYS A 43 14.06 16.24 0.51
CA CYS A 43 14.67 17.14 -0.49
C CYS A 43 14.65 18.60 -0.01
N ASP A 44 13.55 19.06 0.58
CA ASP A 44 13.44 20.39 1.20
C ASP A 44 14.44 20.56 2.36
N GLU A 45 14.55 19.57 3.25
CA GLU A 45 15.47 19.61 4.40
C GLU A 45 16.95 19.72 4.00
N VAL A 46 17.35 19.06 2.90
CA VAL A 46 18.75 19.08 2.42
C VAL A 46 18.99 20.07 1.27
N GLY A 47 17.97 20.79 0.82
CA GLY A 47 18.09 21.80 -0.24
C GLY A 47 18.29 21.23 -1.66
N ILE A 48 17.72 20.06 -1.96
CA ILE A 48 17.71 19.51 -3.32
C ILE A 48 16.55 20.13 -4.09
N GLU A 49 16.86 21.06 -4.99
CA GLU A 49 15.88 21.75 -5.83
C GLU A 49 15.79 21.18 -7.25
N ASN A 50 16.74 20.32 -7.65
CA ASN A 50 16.80 19.71 -8.96
C ASN A 50 17.16 18.21 -8.85
N LEU A 51 16.34 17.35 -9.43
CA LEU A 51 16.55 15.90 -9.43
C LEU A 51 17.82 15.49 -10.21
N ASN A 52 18.30 16.34 -11.13
CA ASN A 52 19.56 16.11 -11.86
C ASN A 52 20.76 15.99 -10.92
N ASP A 53 20.70 16.61 -9.74
CA ASP A 53 21.79 16.63 -8.77
C ASP A 53 21.80 15.37 -7.88
N LEU A 54 20.78 14.52 -7.98
CA LEU A 54 20.71 13.29 -7.18
C LEU A 54 21.83 12.32 -7.56
N SER A 55 22.60 11.93 -6.55
CA SER A 55 23.59 10.87 -6.63
C SER A 55 23.20 9.66 -5.79
N GLY A 56 23.98 8.59 -5.93
CA GLY A 56 23.82 7.41 -5.06
C GLY A 56 24.11 7.71 -3.58
N ARG A 57 24.90 8.77 -3.28
CA ARG A 57 25.17 9.17 -1.89
C ARG A 57 23.95 9.83 -1.27
N ASP A 58 23.31 10.74 -2.01
CA ASP A 58 22.10 11.43 -1.55
C ASP A 58 20.98 10.42 -1.28
N LEU A 59 20.84 9.39 -2.13
CA LEU A 59 19.90 8.30 -1.87
C LEU A 59 20.23 7.48 -0.63
N ALA A 60 21.51 7.24 -0.35
CA ALA A 60 21.93 6.56 0.88
C ALA A 60 21.60 7.41 2.12
N ASP A 61 21.76 8.73 2.02
CA ASP A 61 21.43 9.69 3.07
C ASP A 61 19.92 9.77 3.29
N PHE A 62 19.10 9.77 2.23
CA PHE A 62 17.64 9.65 2.34
C PHE A 62 17.21 8.36 3.07
N VAL A 63 17.82 7.22 2.71
CA VAL A 63 17.54 5.94 3.39
C VAL A 63 17.90 6.00 4.87
N ALA A 64 19.04 6.61 5.21
CA ALA A 64 19.50 6.76 6.59
C ALA A 64 18.57 7.70 7.39
N TRP A 65 18.24 8.86 6.84
CA TRP A 65 17.30 9.83 7.39
C TRP A 65 15.95 9.15 7.69
N ARG A 66 15.42 8.39 6.74
CA ARG A 66 14.10 7.77 6.90
C ARG A 66 14.08 6.60 7.88
N ARG A 67 15.18 5.88 8.05
CA ARG A 67 15.26 4.65 8.87
C ARG A 67 14.95 4.91 10.35
N GLY A 68 15.25 6.09 10.87
CA GLY A 68 15.06 6.43 12.29
C GLY A 68 13.59 6.48 12.75
N ASP A 69 12.66 6.67 11.83
CA ASP A 69 11.28 7.06 12.17
C ASP A 69 10.24 5.96 12.02
N ILE A 70 10.59 4.84 11.38
CA ILE A 70 9.61 3.85 10.93
C ILE A 70 10.09 2.42 11.04
N ALA A 71 9.11 1.52 11.09
CA ALA A 71 9.36 0.10 11.00
C ALA A 71 10.07 -0.26 9.69
N PRO A 72 11.01 -1.22 9.70
CA PRO A 72 11.76 -1.65 8.52
C PRO A 72 10.90 -2.02 7.31
N ILE A 73 9.75 -2.67 7.52
CA ILE A 73 8.81 -3.01 6.45
C ILE A 73 8.15 -1.78 5.80
N THR A 74 7.88 -0.75 6.60
CA THR A 74 7.35 0.53 6.09
C THR A 74 8.40 1.21 5.24
N LEU A 75 9.66 1.19 5.67
CA LEU A 75 10.78 1.74 4.91
C LEU A 75 10.92 1.03 3.56
N GLN A 76 10.92 -0.31 3.55
CA GLN A 76 11.01 -1.07 2.30
C GLN A 76 9.91 -0.69 1.30
N LYS A 77 8.66 -0.53 1.79
CA LYS A 77 7.52 -0.11 0.96
C LYS A 77 7.67 1.32 0.42
N GLN A 78 8.21 2.23 1.23
CA GLN A 78 8.53 3.60 0.79
C GLN A 78 9.62 3.61 -0.29
N LEU A 79 10.73 2.92 -0.04
CA LEU A 79 11.86 2.84 -0.97
C LEU A 79 11.47 2.18 -2.30
N SER A 80 10.57 1.19 -2.28
CA SER A 80 10.05 0.59 -3.53
C SER A 80 9.24 1.60 -4.36
N THR A 81 8.53 2.54 -3.74
CA THR A 81 7.86 3.63 -4.48
C THR A 81 8.88 4.62 -5.04
N VAL A 82 9.90 5.00 -4.26
CA VAL A 82 10.98 5.89 -4.72
C VAL A 82 11.76 5.27 -5.89
N ARG A 83 12.08 3.97 -5.84
CA ARG A 83 12.71 3.25 -6.97
C ARG A 83 11.87 3.29 -8.24
N ALA A 84 10.55 3.14 -8.12
CA ALA A 84 9.66 3.23 -9.27
C ALA A 84 9.64 4.66 -9.85
N ALA A 85 9.68 5.69 -8.99
CA ALA A 85 9.76 7.08 -9.42
C ALA A 85 11.10 7.39 -10.10
N LEU A 86 12.22 6.97 -9.51
CA LEU A 86 13.56 7.10 -10.11
C LEU A 86 13.66 6.43 -11.48
N GLY A 87 13.06 5.25 -11.65
CA GLY A 87 13.00 4.60 -12.96
C GLY A 87 12.25 5.44 -13.99
N PHE A 88 11.07 5.94 -13.62
CA PHE A 88 10.30 6.83 -14.49
C PHE A 88 11.03 8.15 -14.78
N TRP A 89 11.68 8.76 -13.79
CA TRP A 89 12.44 10.00 -13.99
C TRP A 89 13.65 9.81 -14.89
N ALA A 90 14.31 8.65 -14.83
CA ALA A 90 15.39 8.32 -15.76
C ALA A 90 14.85 8.20 -17.21
N ASP A 91 13.67 7.58 -17.39
CA ASP A 91 13.01 7.45 -18.69
C ASP A 91 12.58 8.80 -19.31
N ILE A 92 12.55 9.89 -18.52
CA ILE A 92 12.22 11.25 -18.96
C ILE A 92 13.36 12.24 -18.70
N GLU A 93 14.60 11.74 -18.66
CA GLU A 93 15.83 12.54 -18.56
C GLU A 93 15.93 13.44 -17.31
N GLY A 94 15.18 13.16 -16.24
CA GLY A 94 15.16 13.95 -15.01
C GLY A 94 16.12 13.47 -13.91
N VAL A 95 16.74 12.30 -14.08
CA VAL A 95 17.83 11.78 -13.21
C VAL A 95 18.80 10.94 -14.04
N GLU A 96 20.01 10.71 -13.53
CA GLU A 96 20.97 9.76 -14.14
C GLU A 96 20.38 8.34 -14.21
N GLU A 97 20.60 7.65 -15.33
CA GLU A 97 20.24 6.23 -15.47
C GLU A 97 20.93 5.36 -14.40
N GLY A 98 20.25 4.31 -13.95
CA GLY A 98 20.80 3.37 -12.96
C GLY A 98 20.69 3.83 -11.50
N LEU A 99 20.13 5.02 -11.25
CA LEU A 99 20.02 5.57 -9.89
C LEU A 99 19.05 4.76 -9.01
N ARG A 100 18.02 4.14 -9.60
CA ARG A 100 17.07 3.28 -8.86
C ARG A 100 17.75 2.05 -8.24
N GLU A 101 18.79 1.49 -8.87
CA GLU A 101 19.55 0.35 -8.36
C GLU A 101 20.41 0.72 -7.14
N ARG A 102 20.72 2.02 -6.97
CA ARG A 102 21.50 2.54 -5.84
C ARG A 102 20.68 2.73 -4.56
N VAL A 103 19.35 2.55 -4.62
CA VAL A 103 18.48 2.60 -3.42
C VAL A 103 18.53 1.25 -2.69
N HIS A 104 19.37 1.17 -1.66
CA HIS A 104 19.52 -0.02 -0.83
C HIS A 104 18.56 -0.02 0.36
N ALA A 105 17.59 -0.93 0.37
CA ALA A 105 16.72 -1.16 1.52
C ALA A 105 17.40 -2.10 2.52
N PRO A 106 17.12 -2.00 3.83
CA PRO A 106 17.55 -3.03 4.78
C PRO A 106 16.92 -4.37 4.39
N GLU A 107 17.69 -5.45 4.57
CA GLU A 107 17.14 -6.80 4.50
C GLU A 107 16.14 -7.00 5.63
N LEU A 108 14.98 -7.56 5.30
CA LEU A 108 13.98 -7.94 6.28
C LEU A 108 14.09 -9.44 6.50
N PRO A 109 14.10 -9.91 7.76
CA PRO A 109 14.00 -11.35 8.01
C PRO A 109 12.67 -11.88 7.46
N ASP A 110 12.67 -13.14 7.06
CA ASP A 110 11.45 -13.84 6.64
C ASP A 110 10.39 -13.71 7.74
N GLY A 111 9.18 -13.29 7.35
CA GLY A 111 8.08 -13.06 8.29
C GLY A 111 7.97 -11.65 8.86
N ALA A 112 8.90 -10.73 8.58
CA ALA A 112 8.79 -9.33 9.01
C ALA A 112 7.52 -8.59 8.49
N GLU A 113 6.86 -9.14 7.46
CA GLU A 113 5.58 -8.63 6.97
C GLU A 113 4.39 -9.02 7.84
N ALA A 114 4.48 -10.14 8.57
CA ALA A 114 3.39 -10.68 9.36
C ALA A 114 3.46 -10.17 10.79
N ARG A 115 2.32 -9.69 11.30
CA ARG A 115 2.17 -9.51 12.76
C ARG A 115 1.75 -10.85 13.33
N ASP A 116 2.44 -11.33 14.36
CA ASP A 116 2.09 -12.59 15.05
C ASP A 116 0.81 -12.47 15.91
N ILE A 117 0.23 -11.27 16.00
CA ILE A 117 -1.00 -11.02 16.74
C ILE A 117 -2.20 -11.46 15.89
N HIS A 118 -2.87 -12.50 16.35
CA HIS A 118 -4.09 -13.04 15.76
C HIS A 118 -5.16 -13.25 16.84
N LEU A 119 -6.42 -13.38 16.40
CA LEU A 119 -7.51 -13.72 17.30
C LEU A 119 -7.43 -15.22 17.62
N SER A 120 -7.30 -15.57 18.90
CA SER A 120 -7.31 -16.97 19.33
C SER A 120 -8.70 -17.60 19.17
N ALA A 121 -8.75 -18.91 18.96
CA ALA A 121 -10.00 -19.67 18.83
C ALA A 121 -10.92 -19.47 20.03
N ASP A 122 -10.42 -19.69 21.25
CA ASP A 122 -11.20 -19.50 22.49
C ASP A 122 -11.81 -18.11 22.61
N ARG A 123 -11.08 -17.08 22.15
CA ARG A 123 -11.57 -15.70 22.19
C ARG A 123 -12.62 -15.46 21.12
N ALA A 124 -12.45 -15.99 19.92
CA ALA A 124 -13.45 -15.91 18.87
C ALA A 124 -14.74 -16.62 19.26
N GLU A 125 -14.65 -17.83 19.82
CA GLU A 125 -15.78 -18.61 20.33
C GLU A 125 -16.51 -17.85 21.44
N SER A 126 -15.78 -17.29 22.42
CA SER A 126 -16.38 -16.48 23.48
C SER A 126 -17.13 -15.25 22.94
N ILE A 127 -16.59 -14.59 21.91
CA ILE A 127 -17.25 -13.45 21.26
C ILE A 127 -18.52 -13.92 20.53
N LEU A 128 -18.44 -15.03 19.79
CA LEU A 128 -19.57 -15.57 19.03
C LEU A 128 -20.69 -16.04 19.97
N ASP A 129 -20.38 -16.73 21.07
CA ASP A 129 -21.37 -17.17 22.06
C ASP A 129 -22.09 -15.99 22.70
N TYR A 130 -21.37 -14.92 23.03
CA TYR A 130 -21.96 -13.70 23.54
C TYR A 130 -22.89 -13.04 22.52
N LEU A 131 -22.42 -12.90 21.28
CA LEU A 131 -23.19 -12.27 20.20
C LEU A 131 -24.41 -13.10 19.84
N ASP A 132 -24.31 -14.43 19.80
CA ASP A 132 -25.42 -15.34 19.56
C ASP A 132 -26.49 -15.23 20.66
N ARG A 133 -26.07 -15.18 21.93
CA ARG A 133 -27.00 -15.12 23.06
C ARG A 133 -27.67 -13.75 23.26
N TYR A 134 -26.92 -12.66 23.07
CA TYR A 134 -27.38 -11.33 23.49
C TYR A 134 -27.57 -10.34 22.34
N GLN A 135 -26.99 -10.61 21.17
CA GLN A 135 -27.02 -9.71 20.00
C GLN A 135 -27.27 -10.51 18.71
N TYR A 136 -28.15 -11.50 18.79
CA TYR A 136 -28.42 -12.42 17.68
C TYR A 136 -28.78 -11.65 16.40
N ALA A 137 -28.23 -12.08 15.26
CA ALA A 137 -28.40 -11.45 13.94
C ALA A 137 -28.10 -9.93 13.89
N SER A 138 -27.42 -9.36 14.89
CA SER A 138 -26.88 -8.01 14.82
C SER A 138 -25.79 -7.91 13.74
N ARG A 139 -25.46 -6.68 13.36
CA ARG A 139 -24.37 -6.41 12.42
C ARG A 139 -23.05 -6.98 12.94
N GLU A 140 -22.74 -6.78 14.23
CA GLU A 140 -21.54 -7.31 14.88
C GLU A 140 -21.50 -8.83 14.82
N HIS A 141 -22.63 -9.50 15.12
CA HIS A 141 -22.73 -10.95 15.04
C HIS A 141 -22.44 -11.46 13.62
N VAL A 142 -23.13 -10.93 12.61
CA VAL A 142 -22.96 -11.37 11.22
C VAL A 142 -21.53 -11.13 10.73
N ILE A 143 -20.95 -9.97 11.03
CA ILE A 143 -19.56 -9.65 10.67
C ILE A 143 -18.58 -10.65 11.32
N MET A 144 -18.71 -10.89 12.62
CA MET A 144 -17.82 -11.80 13.35
C MET A 144 -17.95 -13.23 12.83
N ALA A 145 -19.18 -13.71 12.63
CA ALA A 145 -19.46 -15.06 12.15
C ALA A 145 -18.90 -15.28 10.74
N LEU A 146 -19.12 -14.35 9.80
CA LEU A 146 -18.61 -14.47 8.43
C LEU A 146 -17.09 -14.40 8.39
N LEU A 147 -16.46 -13.44 9.09
CA LEU A 147 -15.00 -13.34 9.11
C LEU A 147 -14.35 -14.57 9.73
N TRP A 148 -14.89 -15.09 10.83
CA TRP A 148 -14.34 -16.27 11.53
C TRP A 148 -14.47 -17.54 10.69
N ARG A 149 -15.64 -17.77 10.08
CA ARG A 149 -15.93 -19.04 9.38
C ARG A 149 -15.32 -19.11 7.98
N THR A 150 -15.15 -17.97 7.31
CA THR A 150 -14.68 -17.95 5.91
C THR A 150 -13.24 -17.48 5.75
N GLY A 151 -12.70 -16.75 6.73
CA GLY A 151 -11.40 -16.08 6.60
C GLY A 151 -11.36 -15.01 5.49
N MET A 152 -12.52 -14.58 4.98
CA MET A 152 -12.56 -13.66 3.85
C MET A 152 -11.96 -12.30 4.21
N ARG A 153 -11.49 -11.59 3.18
CA ARG A 153 -11.00 -10.22 3.35
C ARG A 153 -12.14 -9.32 3.82
N ARG A 154 -11.87 -8.38 4.73
CA ARG A 154 -12.84 -7.36 5.16
C ARG A 154 -13.49 -6.58 4.00
N GLY A 155 -12.74 -6.35 2.92
CA GLY A 155 -13.29 -5.72 1.72
C GLY A 155 -14.31 -6.59 0.98
N ALA A 156 -14.12 -7.92 0.99
CA ALA A 156 -15.06 -8.87 0.42
C ALA A 156 -16.34 -8.95 1.26
N LEU A 157 -16.21 -9.00 2.59
CA LEU A 157 -17.36 -8.92 3.49
C LEU A 157 -18.20 -7.65 3.25
N ARG A 158 -17.55 -6.51 3.04
CA ARG A 158 -18.24 -5.24 2.73
C ARG A 158 -18.95 -5.25 1.38
N ALA A 159 -18.51 -6.09 0.44
CA ALA A 159 -19.03 -6.13 -0.93
C ALA A 159 -20.24 -7.03 -1.11
N LEU A 160 -20.56 -7.87 -0.11
CA LEU A 160 -21.73 -8.74 -0.12
C LEU A 160 -23.02 -7.92 -0.21
N ASP A 161 -23.92 -8.37 -1.08
CA ASP A 161 -25.27 -7.87 -1.24
C ASP A 161 -26.29 -9.00 -0.94
N VAL A 162 -27.57 -8.65 -0.77
CA VAL A 162 -28.64 -9.61 -0.46
C VAL A 162 -28.75 -10.69 -1.54
N GLY A 163 -28.50 -10.34 -2.80
CA GLY A 163 -28.51 -11.26 -3.93
C GLY A 163 -27.34 -12.26 -3.96
N ASP A 164 -26.32 -12.07 -3.13
CA ASP A 164 -25.14 -12.95 -3.08
C ASP A 164 -25.36 -14.19 -2.18
N LEU A 165 -26.51 -14.29 -1.51
CA LEU A 165 -26.83 -15.40 -0.63
C LEU A 165 -27.43 -16.59 -1.41
N HIS A 166 -26.73 -17.72 -1.36
CA HIS A 166 -27.21 -19.02 -1.85
C HIS A 166 -27.67 -19.85 -0.66
N ALA A 167 -28.93 -19.66 -0.25
CA ALA A 167 -29.46 -20.24 0.98
C ALA A 167 -29.46 -21.77 0.99
N ASP A 168 -29.79 -22.39 -0.15
CA ASP A 168 -29.83 -23.85 -0.33
C ASP A 168 -28.44 -24.49 -0.18
N ASP A 169 -27.40 -23.76 -0.54
CA ASP A 169 -26.00 -24.20 -0.47
C ASP A 169 -25.30 -23.74 0.82
N HIS A 170 -25.99 -23.02 1.71
CA HIS A 170 -25.42 -22.34 2.87
C HIS A 170 -24.18 -21.51 2.53
N ALA A 171 -24.20 -20.84 1.37
CA ALA A 171 -23.06 -20.15 0.80
C ALA A 171 -23.35 -18.68 0.53
N VAL A 172 -22.28 -17.89 0.46
CA VAL A 172 -22.30 -16.51 -0.06
C VAL A 172 -21.30 -16.38 -1.19
N GLU A 173 -21.71 -15.73 -2.26
CA GLU A 173 -20.89 -15.50 -3.45
C GLU A 173 -20.16 -14.16 -3.38
N LEU A 174 -18.87 -14.16 -3.71
CA LEU A 174 -18.10 -12.92 -3.81
C LEU A 174 -18.14 -12.43 -5.26
N VAL A 175 -18.98 -11.44 -5.54
CA VAL A 175 -19.13 -10.87 -6.87
C VAL A 175 -18.29 -9.61 -7.02
N HIS A 176 -17.43 -9.57 -8.04
CA HIS A 176 -16.65 -8.38 -8.36
C HIS A 176 -17.51 -7.31 -9.05
N ARG A 177 -17.77 -6.21 -8.35
CA ARG A 177 -18.54 -5.05 -8.85
C ARG A 177 -17.60 -3.83 -8.98
N PRO A 178 -16.87 -3.65 -10.10
CA PRO A 178 -15.89 -2.57 -10.24
C PRO A 178 -16.52 -1.18 -10.32
N GLU A 179 -17.75 -1.09 -10.83
CA GLU A 179 -18.50 0.16 -11.00
C GLU A 179 -19.13 0.68 -9.68
N THR A 180 -19.02 -0.09 -8.59
CA THR A 180 -19.54 0.29 -7.27
C THR A 180 -18.40 0.61 -6.31
N ASP A 181 -18.71 1.28 -5.19
CA ASP A 181 -17.76 1.57 -4.10
C ASP A 181 -17.24 0.32 -3.35
N THR A 182 -17.54 -0.88 -3.84
CA THR A 182 -17.27 -2.17 -3.19
C THR A 182 -16.47 -3.15 -4.05
N ALA A 183 -15.64 -2.63 -4.97
CA ALA A 183 -14.78 -3.45 -5.82
C ALA A 183 -13.84 -4.38 -5.03
N LEU A 184 -13.86 -5.68 -5.36
CA LEU A 184 -12.96 -6.68 -4.77
C LEU A 184 -11.49 -6.42 -5.11
N LYS A 185 -10.60 -6.82 -4.20
CA LYS A 185 -9.15 -6.73 -4.39
C LYS A 185 -8.70 -7.81 -5.37
N ASN A 186 -7.90 -7.41 -6.36
CA ASN A 186 -7.35 -8.21 -7.48
C ASN A 186 -8.21 -8.28 -8.76
N GLY A 187 -9.40 -7.67 -8.77
CA GLY A 187 -10.18 -7.50 -10.00
C GLY A 187 -10.91 -8.76 -10.47
N THR A 188 -10.91 -9.78 -9.62
CA THR A 188 -11.64 -11.03 -9.76
C THR A 188 -12.27 -11.38 -8.42
#